data_AF-A0AAD0U649-F1
#
_entry.id   AF-A0AAD0U649-F1
#
_cell.length_a   1.000
_cell.length_b   1.000
_cell.length_c   1.000
_cell.angle_alpha   90.00
_cell.angle_beta   90.00
_cell.angle_gamma   90.00
#
_symmetry.space_group_name_H-M   'P 1'
#
loop_
_entity.id
_entity.type
_entity.pdbx_description
1 polymer ?
#
loop_
_entity_poly.entity_id
_entity_poly.type
_entity_poly.pdbx_seq_one_letter_code
_entity_poly.pdbx_strand_id
1 'polypeptide(L)'
;MAISVSVPHIGPLQAGLRNSITDVDGVRVGHCTLDAGPVQTGVTVIAPHGGNLFTHRLPAAAAVINGFGKSAGLVQLEELGLLETPIALSNTFAVGTLLNAQIAHTVRANPQCGRSLPTVNALVLECNDGYLNDLQAMAVQAAHFEAAMQALSPEVAQGSVGAGRGMSSFGLKGGIGTASRLAVVGQAAQIFTVGALVLSNFGRLPELILAGDPLGARLAAAEHGDSAPEKGSIIMILATDAPLDARQLKRLATRAGAGLARTGSVYGHGSGDIALAFSTAQQIEVEAECVQMALLADQVLDPLFHAAADSVEQAIIHALLTAETVRGRDGHVRVGLRERLADHPDLLGKTCI
;
A
#
# COMPACT_ATOMS: atom_id res chain seq x y z
N MET A 1 -25.78 -18.32 -13.48
CA MET A 1 -25.47 -18.27 -12.04
C MET A 1 -24.18 -17.50 -11.88
N ALA A 2 -24.16 -16.38 -11.15
CA ALA A 2 -22.93 -15.65 -10.91
C ALA A 2 -21.99 -16.56 -10.08
N ILE A 3 -20.82 -16.85 -10.63
CA ILE A 3 -19.80 -17.64 -9.93
C ILE A 3 -19.27 -16.78 -8.80
N SER A 4 -19.56 -17.16 -7.56
CA SER A 4 -19.07 -16.44 -6.38
C SER A 4 -17.68 -16.97 -6.03
N VAL A 5 -16.64 -16.22 -6.37
CA VAL A 5 -15.27 -16.47 -5.87
C VAL A 5 -15.23 -16.04 -4.41
N SER A 6 -15.15 -17.01 -3.48
CA SER A 6 -14.96 -16.71 -2.06
C SER A 6 -13.57 -16.06 -1.87
N VAL A 7 -13.50 -15.07 -0.96
CA VAL A 7 -12.22 -14.43 -0.65
C VAL A 7 -11.49 -15.33 0.34
N PRO A 8 -10.30 -15.87 -0.01
CA PRO A 8 -9.57 -16.74 0.91
C PRO A 8 -9.06 -15.94 2.13
N HIS A 9 -8.95 -16.62 3.28
CA HIS A 9 -8.28 -16.07 4.46
C HIS A 9 -6.83 -16.55 4.52
N ILE A 10 -5.89 -15.61 4.53
CA ILE A 10 -4.45 -15.89 4.57
C ILE A 10 -3.95 -16.01 6.00
N GLY A 11 -3.20 -17.08 6.25
CA GLY A 11 -2.51 -17.32 7.50
C GLY A 11 -3.41 -17.72 8.67
N PRO A 12 -2.82 -18.07 9.83
CA PRO A 12 -3.57 -18.55 10.99
C PRO A 12 -4.09 -17.42 11.90
N LEU A 13 -3.63 -16.18 11.68
CA LEU A 13 -3.96 -15.05 12.53
C LEU A 13 -5.37 -14.51 12.23
N GLN A 14 -6.08 -14.09 13.28
CA GLN A 14 -7.38 -13.44 13.14
C GLN A 14 -7.21 -12.07 12.46
N ALA A 15 -8.14 -11.71 11.57
CA ALA A 15 -8.20 -10.37 11.01
C ALA A 15 -8.81 -9.36 12.01
N GLY A 16 -8.45 -8.08 11.87
CA GLY A 16 -9.20 -7.01 12.53
C GLY A 16 -10.63 -6.90 12.00
N LEU A 17 -11.44 -6.05 12.63
CA LEU A 17 -12.87 -5.95 12.34
C LEU A 17 -13.16 -5.61 10.88
N ARG A 18 -12.39 -4.70 10.28
CA ARG A 18 -12.54 -4.28 8.89
C ARG A 18 -11.68 -5.09 7.93
N ASN A 19 -10.75 -5.90 8.46
CA ASN A 19 -9.66 -6.49 7.70
C ASN A 19 -9.01 -5.42 6.82
N SER A 20 -8.57 -4.33 7.45
CA SER A 20 -8.05 -3.13 6.78
C SER A 20 -6.97 -2.45 7.63
N ILE A 21 -6.09 -1.67 6.99
CA ILE A 21 -5.07 -0.86 7.67
C ILE A 21 -5.67 0.07 8.73
N THR A 22 -6.93 0.47 8.56
CA THR A 22 -7.70 1.33 9.47
C THR A 22 -8.23 0.60 10.70
N ASP A 23 -7.96 -0.71 10.86
CA ASP A 23 -8.13 -1.40 12.14
C ASP A 23 -7.06 -0.95 13.16
N VAL A 24 -5.95 -0.36 12.71
CA VAL A 24 -5.03 0.37 13.60
C VAL A 24 -5.67 1.71 13.93
N ASP A 25 -5.94 1.93 15.22
CA ASP A 25 -6.71 3.10 15.67
C ASP A 25 -6.10 4.43 15.21
N GLY A 26 -6.99 5.37 14.86
CA GLY A 26 -6.63 6.68 14.33
C GLY A 26 -6.28 6.72 12.83
N VAL A 27 -5.89 5.60 12.21
CA VAL A 27 -5.51 5.56 10.80
C VAL A 27 -6.74 5.74 9.90
N ARG A 28 -6.61 6.59 8.87
CA ARG A 28 -7.66 6.83 7.85
C ARG A 28 -7.06 6.82 6.45
N VAL A 29 -7.88 6.47 5.46
CA VAL A 29 -7.48 6.47 4.05
C VAL A 29 -8.50 7.26 3.24
N GLY A 30 -8.02 8.04 2.28
CA GLY A 30 -8.85 8.85 1.39
C GLY A 30 -8.36 8.75 -0.05
N HIS A 31 -9.28 8.84 -1.00
CA HIS A 31 -9.00 8.67 -2.42
C HIS A 31 -9.56 9.84 -3.24
N CYS A 32 -8.81 10.21 -4.28
CA CYS A 32 -9.30 11.01 -5.39
C CYS A 32 -9.02 10.24 -6.69
N THR A 33 -10.06 9.78 -7.37
CA THR A 33 -9.97 8.97 -8.59
C THR A 33 -10.21 9.86 -9.81
N LEU A 34 -9.34 9.77 -10.82
CA LEU A 34 -9.50 10.39 -12.13
C LEU A 34 -9.69 9.29 -13.18
N ASP A 35 -10.83 9.27 -13.84
CA ASP A 35 -11.27 8.15 -14.70
C ASP A 35 -11.81 8.56 -16.08
N ALA A 36 -11.47 9.77 -16.55
CA ALA A 36 -11.95 10.32 -17.80
C ALA A 36 -11.09 9.90 -19.02
N GLY A 37 -11.61 8.98 -19.83
CA GLY A 37 -11.00 8.60 -21.11
C GLY A 37 -9.58 8.03 -20.93
N PRO A 38 -8.53 8.63 -21.53
CA PRO A 38 -7.15 8.17 -21.37
C PRO A 38 -6.55 8.52 -19.99
N VAL A 39 -7.20 9.37 -19.20
CA VAL A 39 -6.79 9.67 -17.83
C VAL A 39 -7.38 8.62 -16.89
N GLN A 40 -6.53 7.72 -16.41
CA GLN A 40 -6.91 6.61 -15.53
C GLN A 40 -5.94 6.56 -14.36
N THR A 41 -6.00 7.53 -13.45
CA THR A 41 -5.03 7.71 -12.37
C THR A 41 -5.71 8.25 -11.12
N GLY A 42 -4.94 8.68 -10.12
CA GLY A 42 -5.50 9.28 -8.93
C GLY A 42 -4.49 9.47 -7.81
N VAL A 43 -5.02 9.86 -6.66
CA VAL A 43 -4.28 10.05 -5.42
C VAL A 43 -4.93 9.22 -4.33
N THR A 44 -4.10 8.53 -3.55
CA THR A 44 -4.51 7.92 -2.29
C THR A 44 -3.70 8.56 -1.18
N VAL A 45 -4.35 8.97 -0.09
CA VAL A 45 -3.67 9.50 1.10
C VAL A 45 -3.98 8.62 2.29
N ILE A 46 -2.94 8.28 3.05
CA ILE A 46 -3.03 7.61 4.34
C ILE A 46 -2.68 8.64 5.41
N ALA A 47 -3.61 8.90 6.33
CA ALA A 47 -3.39 9.72 7.51
C ALA A 47 -3.18 8.80 8.72
N PRO A 48 -1.95 8.70 9.25
CA PRO A 48 -1.64 7.88 10.43
C PRO A 48 -2.46 8.19 11.70
N HIS A 49 -2.91 9.44 11.86
CA HIS A 49 -3.81 9.85 12.93
C HIS A 49 -4.58 11.12 12.56
N GLY A 50 -5.60 11.48 13.35
CA GLY A 50 -6.43 12.68 13.12
C GLY A 50 -5.81 14.02 13.56
N GLY A 51 -4.68 14.01 14.26
CA GLY A 51 -3.95 15.20 14.70
C GLY A 51 -2.99 15.78 13.65
N ASN A 52 -2.14 16.71 14.08
CA ASN A 52 -1.17 17.39 13.22
C ASN A 52 0.19 16.67 13.20
N LEU A 53 0.44 15.87 12.16
CA LEU A 53 1.64 15.03 12.02
C LEU A 53 2.96 15.80 12.02
N PHE A 54 2.96 17.05 11.57
CA PHE A 54 4.18 17.85 11.54
C PHE A 54 4.66 18.16 12.97
N THR A 55 3.71 18.41 13.86
CA THR A 55 3.95 18.70 15.28
C THR A 55 3.98 17.47 16.17
N HIS A 56 3.25 16.40 15.80
CA HIS A 56 3.11 15.16 16.55
C HIS A 56 3.49 14.00 15.62
N ARG A 57 4.78 13.66 15.60
CA ARG A 57 5.38 12.75 14.63
C ARG A 57 5.27 11.32 15.12
N LEU A 58 5.36 10.36 14.21
CA LEU A 58 5.30 8.93 14.56
C LEU A 58 6.62 8.22 14.22
N PRO A 59 7.08 7.26 15.02
CA PRO A 59 8.13 6.34 14.61
C PRO A 59 7.76 5.65 13.31
N ALA A 60 8.68 5.64 12.35
CA ALA A 60 8.48 5.05 11.03
C ALA A 60 9.81 4.68 10.35
N ALA A 61 9.76 3.71 9.45
CA ALA A 61 10.90 3.33 8.62
C ALA A 61 10.45 2.66 7.32
N ALA A 62 11.28 2.72 6.27
CA ALA A 62 10.98 2.12 4.97
C ALA A 62 12.02 1.06 4.59
N ALA A 63 11.60 -0.06 4.00
CA ALA A 63 12.48 -1.04 3.38
C ALA A 63 12.36 -0.96 1.86
N VAL A 64 13.46 -0.63 1.18
CA VAL A 64 13.56 -0.71 -0.28
C VAL A 64 13.98 -2.14 -0.64
N ILE A 65 13.07 -2.91 -1.23
CA ILE A 65 13.30 -4.29 -1.65
C ILE A 65 13.91 -4.30 -3.05
N ASN A 66 13.32 -3.53 -3.97
CA ASN A 66 13.91 -3.20 -5.26
C ASN A 66 13.73 -1.71 -5.57
N GLY A 67 14.83 -1.04 -5.92
CA GLY A 67 14.94 0.42 -5.96
C GLY A 67 14.51 1.09 -7.25
N PHE A 68 13.75 0.44 -8.13
CA PHE A 68 13.32 1.03 -9.40
C PHE A 68 12.20 2.09 -9.26
N GLY A 69 11.89 2.55 -8.04
CA GLY A 69 10.88 3.58 -7.73
C GLY A 69 11.46 5.00 -7.63
N LYS A 70 10.59 6.01 -7.72
CA LYS A 70 10.93 7.46 -7.70
C LYS A 70 10.31 8.16 -6.48
N SER A 71 10.16 7.42 -5.38
CA SER A 71 9.59 7.94 -4.11
C SER A 71 10.41 9.10 -3.54
N ALA A 72 9.73 10.00 -2.81
CA ALA A 72 10.32 11.16 -2.16
C ALA A 72 10.13 11.11 -0.63
N GLY A 73 11.09 11.67 0.09
CA GLY A 73 11.07 11.79 1.56
C GLY A 73 11.70 10.61 2.34
N LEU A 74 12.17 9.58 1.65
CA LEU A 74 12.76 8.38 2.26
C LEU A 74 14.10 8.64 2.96
N VAL A 75 14.88 9.64 2.52
CA VAL A 75 16.21 9.92 3.08
C VAL A 75 16.10 10.43 4.52
N GLN A 76 15.25 11.43 4.80
CA GLN A 76 15.05 11.91 6.16
C GLN A 76 14.28 10.89 7.02
N LEU A 77 13.39 10.09 6.42
CA LEU A 77 12.75 8.98 7.12
C LEU A 77 13.78 7.97 7.63
N GLU A 78 14.80 7.63 6.83
CA GLU A 78 15.88 6.72 7.25
C GLU A 78 16.76 7.34 8.34
N GLU A 79 17.06 8.64 8.23
CA GLU A 79 17.94 9.35 9.17
C GLU A 79 17.28 9.56 10.54
N LEU A 80 16.03 10.03 10.55
CA LEU A 80 15.34 10.42 11.79
C LEU A 80 14.42 9.32 12.32
N GLY A 81 13.98 8.38 11.48
CA GLY A 81 13.03 7.36 11.88
C GLY A 81 11.64 7.91 12.21
N LEU A 82 11.26 9.05 11.62
CA LEU A 82 10.03 9.78 11.93
C LEU A 82 9.19 10.07 10.68
N LEU A 83 7.89 9.88 10.82
CA LEU A 83 6.86 10.29 9.89
C LEU A 83 6.20 11.58 10.39
N GLU A 84 6.25 12.63 9.55
CA GLU A 84 5.79 13.98 9.91
C GLU A 84 4.80 14.59 8.91
N THR A 85 4.33 13.79 7.94
CA THR A 85 3.30 14.14 6.97
C THR A 85 2.39 12.94 6.71
N PRO A 86 1.17 13.13 6.18
CA PRO A 86 0.40 12.03 5.60
C PRO A 86 1.20 11.31 4.50
N ILE A 87 0.92 10.04 4.27
CA ILE A 87 1.57 9.31 3.18
C ILE A 87 0.72 9.49 1.92
N ALA A 88 1.28 10.07 0.86
CA ALA A 88 0.59 10.21 -0.42
C ALA A 88 1.10 9.18 -1.44
N LEU A 89 0.17 8.53 -2.13
CA LEU A 89 0.42 7.58 -3.22
C LEU A 89 -0.17 8.09 -4.52
N SER A 90 0.54 7.93 -5.64
CA SER A 90 0.03 8.23 -6.99
C SER A 90 0.90 7.57 -8.07
N ASN A 91 0.86 8.11 -9.29
CA ASN A 91 1.70 7.68 -10.39
C ASN A 91 3.11 8.30 -10.36
N THR A 92 4.05 7.70 -11.10
CA THR A 92 5.46 8.10 -11.11
C THR A 92 5.70 9.58 -11.40
N PHE A 93 4.97 10.17 -12.35
CA PHE A 93 5.17 11.57 -12.75
C PHE A 93 4.45 12.57 -11.84
N ALA A 94 3.58 12.09 -10.94
CA ALA A 94 2.88 12.91 -9.96
C ALA A 94 3.67 13.16 -8.67
N VAL A 95 4.82 12.51 -8.46
CA VAL A 95 5.60 12.62 -7.21
C VAL A 95 5.93 14.07 -6.87
N GLY A 96 6.45 14.83 -7.83
CA GLY A 96 6.80 16.25 -7.62
C GLY A 96 5.58 17.12 -7.29
N THR A 97 4.46 16.87 -7.98
CA THR A 97 3.20 17.59 -7.72
C THR A 97 2.69 17.33 -6.30
N LEU A 98 2.67 16.07 -5.86
CA LEU A 98 2.21 15.70 -4.52
C LEU A 98 3.15 16.16 -3.42
N LEU A 99 4.46 16.17 -3.68
CA LEU A 99 5.45 16.71 -2.75
C LEU A 99 5.16 18.19 -2.49
N ASN A 100 4.97 18.98 -3.55
CA ASN A 100 4.61 20.40 -3.43
C ASN A 100 3.25 20.61 -2.75
N ALA A 101 2.25 19.79 -3.07
CA ALA A 101 0.93 19.86 -2.45
C ALA A 101 0.99 19.61 -0.93
N GLN A 102 1.75 18.60 -0.51
CA GLN A 102 1.95 18.29 0.90
C GLN A 102 2.70 19.39 1.64
N ILE A 103 3.78 19.94 1.06
CA ILE A 103 4.49 21.07 1.67
C ILE A 103 3.55 22.27 1.84
N ALA A 104 2.78 22.61 0.80
CA ALA A 104 1.82 23.72 0.85
C ALA A 104 0.68 23.47 1.85
N HIS A 105 0.25 22.22 2.02
CA HIS A 105 -0.70 21.82 3.05
C HIS A 105 -0.13 22.01 4.46
N THR A 106 1.08 21.51 4.72
CA THR A 106 1.75 21.66 6.02
C THR A 106 2.00 23.12 6.36
N VAL A 107 2.47 23.95 5.41
CA VAL A 107 2.71 25.39 5.65
C VAL A 107 1.41 26.15 5.97
N ARG A 108 0.28 25.80 5.33
CA ARG A 108 -1.02 26.40 5.67
C ARG A 108 -1.48 26.01 7.07
N ALA A 109 -1.31 24.75 7.45
CA ALA A 109 -1.69 24.25 8.77
C ALA A 109 -0.70 24.70 9.87
N ASN A 110 0.55 24.98 9.51
CA ASN A 110 1.65 25.34 10.40
C ASN A 110 2.45 26.51 9.81
N PRO A 111 2.00 27.76 10.00
CA PRO A 111 2.71 28.95 9.49
C PRO A 111 4.15 29.09 10.02
N GLN A 112 4.49 28.39 11.10
CA GLN A 112 5.84 28.33 11.67
C GLN A 112 6.81 27.45 10.85
N CYS A 113 6.32 26.54 9.99
CA CYS A 113 7.15 25.62 9.21
C CYS A 113 8.13 26.37 8.30
N GLY A 114 9.41 26.00 8.34
CA GLY A 114 10.48 26.70 7.63
C GLY A 114 10.75 28.12 8.15
N ARG A 115 10.24 28.46 9.34
CA ARG A 115 10.45 29.75 10.02
C ARG A 115 10.97 29.50 11.43
N SER A 116 10.07 29.47 12.43
CA SER A 116 10.42 29.16 13.82
C SER A 116 10.44 27.66 14.11
N LEU A 117 9.79 26.86 13.26
CA LEU A 117 9.91 25.40 13.24
C LEU A 117 10.70 24.94 11.99
N PRO A 118 11.26 23.71 11.99
CA PRO A 118 11.98 23.16 10.85
C PRO A 118 11.19 23.16 9.54
N THR A 119 11.87 22.90 8.42
CA THR A 119 11.20 22.53 7.16
C THR A 119 10.51 21.17 7.30
N VAL A 120 9.61 20.84 6.37
CA VAL A 120 8.86 19.58 6.37
C VAL A 120 9.40 18.59 5.34
N ASN A 121 9.47 17.33 5.72
CA ASN A 121 9.69 16.18 4.86
C ASN A 121 8.34 15.59 4.40
N ALA A 122 7.92 15.97 3.19
CA ALA A 122 6.77 15.38 2.53
C ALA A 122 7.09 13.97 2.03
N LEU A 123 6.23 13.00 2.34
CA LEU A 123 6.43 11.60 1.99
C LEU A 123 5.48 11.18 0.86
N VAL A 124 6.06 10.85 -0.30
CA VAL A 124 5.30 10.43 -1.49
C VAL A 124 5.90 9.16 -2.04
N LEU A 125 5.07 8.16 -2.31
CA LEU A 125 5.46 6.92 -2.98
C LEU A 125 4.59 6.70 -4.22
N GLU A 126 5.04 5.86 -5.15
CA GLU A 126 4.43 5.77 -6.48
C GLU A 126 4.50 4.39 -7.11
N CYS A 127 3.65 4.19 -8.13
CA CYS A 127 3.77 3.11 -9.10
C CYS A 127 3.51 3.67 -10.51
N ASN A 128 3.98 2.99 -11.55
CA ASN A 128 3.77 3.46 -12.93
C ASN A 128 2.46 2.90 -13.54
N ASP A 129 1.47 3.77 -13.76
CA ASP A 129 0.18 3.43 -14.40
C ASP A 129 0.13 3.64 -15.92
N GLY A 130 1.27 3.91 -16.57
CA GLY A 130 1.36 4.31 -17.97
C GLY A 130 0.88 3.29 -19.01
N TYR A 131 0.49 2.08 -18.61
CA TYR A 131 -0.19 1.14 -19.50
C TYR A 131 -1.64 1.58 -19.78
N LEU A 132 -2.38 1.98 -18.74
CA LEU A 132 -3.77 2.43 -18.85
C LEU A 132 -3.89 3.96 -18.89
N ASN A 133 -3.03 4.66 -18.18
CA ASN A 133 -3.06 6.10 -18.03
C ASN A 133 -2.18 6.80 -19.07
N ASP A 134 -2.61 7.97 -19.54
CA ASP A 134 -1.71 8.94 -20.16
C ASP A 134 -0.83 9.61 -19.10
N LEU A 135 0.28 8.95 -18.78
CA LEU A 135 1.25 9.44 -17.80
C LEU A 135 1.85 10.80 -18.20
N GLN A 136 1.94 11.10 -19.50
CA GLN A 136 2.54 12.34 -20.01
C GLN A 136 1.61 13.54 -19.88
N ALA A 137 0.29 13.32 -19.78
CA ALA A 137 -0.66 14.38 -19.47
C ALA A 137 -0.41 15.01 -18.08
N MET A 138 0.30 14.32 -17.18
CA MET A 138 0.58 14.78 -15.82
C MET A 138 -0.69 15.32 -15.11
N ALA A 139 -1.80 14.60 -15.27
CA ALA A 139 -3.14 15.08 -14.90
C ALA A 139 -3.36 15.28 -13.39
N VAL A 140 -2.49 14.73 -12.54
CA VAL A 140 -2.58 14.91 -11.08
C VAL A 140 -2.17 16.35 -10.72
N GLN A 141 -2.97 16.99 -9.88
CA GLN A 141 -2.83 18.38 -9.44
C GLN A 141 -2.95 18.45 -7.91
N ALA A 142 -2.53 19.56 -7.30
CA ALA A 142 -2.64 19.77 -5.86
C ALA A 142 -4.09 19.65 -5.35
N ALA A 143 -5.08 20.06 -6.14
CA ALA A 143 -6.49 19.91 -5.78
C ALA A 143 -6.90 18.45 -5.58
N HIS A 144 -6.29 17.50 -6.29
CA HIS A 144 -6.57 16.07 -6.14
C HIS A 144 -6.01 15.50 -4.83
N PHE A 145 -4.87 16.03 -4.36
CA PHE A 145 -4.36 15.73 -3.02
C PHE A 145 -5.33 16.24 -1.93
N GLU A 146 -5.78 17.49 -2.04
CA GLU A 146 -6.74 18.06 -1.07
C GLU A 146 -8.08 17.32 -1.08
N ALA A 147 -8.57 16.91 -2.26
CA ALA A 147 -9.78 16.09 -2.38
C ALA A 147 -9.61 14.72 -1.69
N ALA A 148 -8.45 14.07 -1.85
CA ALA A 148 -8.15 12.81 -1.16
C ALA A 148 -8.06 13.01 0.37
N MET A 149 -7.49 14.13 0.84
CA MET A 149 -7.47 14.50 2.26
C MET A 149 -8.89 14.71 2.82
N GLN A 150 -9.77 15.37 2.07
CA GLN A 150 -11.17 15.58 2.47
C GLN A 150 -11.97 14.28 2.51
N ALA A 151 -11.57 13.27 1.73
CA ALA A 151 -12.19 11.96 1.66
C ALA A 151 -11.67 10.94 2.69
N LEU A 152 -10.83 11.36 3.66
CA LEU A 152 -10.29 10.46 4.68
C LEU A 152 -11.39 9.77 5.49
N SER A 153 -11.37 8.43 5.48
CA SER A 153 -12.39 7.57 6.09
C SER A 153 -11.73 6.35 6.76
N PRO A 154 -12.35 5.77 7.81
CA PRO A 154 -11.97 4.44 8.29
C PRO A 154 -12.40 3.31 7.32
N GLU A 155 -13.41 3.54 6.50
CA GLU A 155 -13.84 2.59 5.45
C GLU A 155 -13.01 2.84 4.19
N VAL A 156 -12.31 1.80 3.73
CA VAL A 156 -11.34 1.91 2.62
C VAL A 156 -11.89 1.27 1.36
N ALA A 157 -12.12 2.07 0.33
CA ALA A 157 -12.43 1.55 -1.00
C ALA A 157 -11.18 0.85 -1.59
N GLN A 158 -11.38 -0.28 -2.26
CA GLN A 158 -10.30 -1.12 -2.81
C GLN A 158 -10.47 -1.28 -4.33
N GLY A 159 -9.45 -1.85 -4.98
CA GLY A 159 -9.42 -2.10 -6.40
C GLY A 159 -9.04 -0.85 -7.21
N SER A 160 -9.84 -0.54 -8.21
CA SER A 160 -9.55 0.45 -9.26
C SER A 160 -9.85 1.90 -8.85
N VAL A 161 -9.38 2.33 -7.68
CA VAL A 161 -9.65 3.65 -7.07
C VAL A 161 -8.37 4.39 -6.67
N GLY A 162 -8.44 5.72 -6.57
CA GLY A 162 -7.32 6.58 -6.14
C GLY A 162 -6.06 6.33 -6.96
N ALA A 163 -4.91 6.20 -6.29
CA ALA A 163 -3.66 5.83 -6.93
C ALA A 163 -3.72 4.49 -7.69
N GLY A 164 -4.61 3.58 -7.30
CA GLY A 164 -4.78 2.25 -7.91
C GLY A 164 -5.52 2.25 -9.25
N ARG A 165 -6.09 3.37 -9.68
CA ARG A 165 -6.99 3.44 -10.83
C ARG A 165 -6.40 2.84 -12.10
N GLY A 166 -5.18 3.23 -12.47
CA GLY A 166 -4.51 2.77 -13.69
C GLY A 166 -3.54 1.61 -13.51
N MET A 167 -3.47 1.02 -12.31
CA MET A 167 -2.48 -0.01 -12.01
C MET A 167 -2.84 -1.39 -12.60
N SER A 168 -1.82 -2.14 -12.99
CA SER A 168 -1.88 -3.49 -13.56
C SER A 168 -1.08 -4.47 -12.71
N SER A 169 -1.65 -5.61 -12.32
CA SER A 169 -0.91 -6.64 -11.58
C SER A 169 -1.13 -8.01 -12.20
N PHE A 170 -0.04 -8.76 -12.41
CA PHE A 170 -0.04 -10.07 -13.07
C PHE A 170 -0.68 -10.04 -14.47
N GLY A 171 -0.55 -8.93 -15.19
CA GLY A 171 -1.24 -8.73 -16.49
C GLY A 171 -2.76 -8.51 -16.40
N LEU A 172 -3.32 -8.58 -15.20
CA LEU A 172 -4.71 -8.29 -14.85
C LEU A 172 -4.82 -6.87 -14.28
N LYS A 173 -6.04 -6.46 -13.93
CA LYS A 173 -6.22 -5.21 -13.20
C LYS A 173 -5.71 -5.34 -11.76
N GLY A 174 -4.83 -4.42 -11.36
CA GLY A 174 -4.36 -4.25 -9.97
C GLY A 174 -5.04 -3.06 -9.28
N GLY A 175 -4.38 -2.50 -8.27
CA GLY A 175 -4.87 -1.29 -7.59
C GLY A 175 -4.66 -1.29 -6.08
N ILE A 176 -5.59 -0.66 -5.36
CA ILE A 176 -5.56 -0.57 -3.89
C ILE A 176 -6.06 -1.87 -3.28
N GLY A 177 -5.36 -2.38 -2.27
CA GLY A 177 -5.87 -3.45 -1.42
C GLY A 177 -5.44 -3.23 0.02
N THR A 178 -6.19 -3.77 0.97
CA THR A 178 -5.89 -3.60 2.39
C THR A 178 -6.33 -4.81 3.19
N ALA A 179 -5.62 -5.08 4.28
CA ALA A 179 -5.88 -6.18 5.19
C ALA A 179 -5.32 -5.86 6.58
N SER A 180 -5.70 -6.63 7.60
CA SER A 180 -5.09 -6.53 8.93
C SER A 180 -5.03 -7.88 9.62
N ARG A 181 -4.13 -8.03 10.58
CA ARG A 181 -4.03 -9.20 11.47
C ARG A 181 -3.79 -8.77 12.92
N LEU A 182 -4.38 -9.53 13.83
CA LEU A 182 -4.19 -9.40 15.28
C LEU A 182 -3.05 -10.34 15.70
N ALA A 183 -1.96 -9.77 16.19
CA ALA A 183 -0.78 -10.47 16.68
C ALA A 183 -0.82 -10.57 18.22
N VAL A 184 -0.69 -11.80 18.74
CA VAL A 184 -0.58 -12.05 20.18
C VAL A 184 0.89 -12.10 20.56
N VAL A 185 1.33 -11.20 21.44
CA VAL A 185 2.75 -10.95 21.76
C VAL A 185 3.03 -11.19 23.25
N GLY A 186 4.14 -11.91 23.49
CA GLY A 186 4.68 -12.13 24.83
C GLY A 186 3.85 -13.06 25.72
N GLN A 187 4.36 -13.31 26.93
CA GLN A 187 3.69 -14.21 27.90
C GLN A 187 2.38 -13.64 28.45
N ALA A 188 2.26 -12.30 28.47
CA ALA A 188 1.04 -11.61 28.86
C ALA A 188 -0.05 -11.64 27.77
N ALA A 189 0.23 -12.25 26.61
CA ALA A 189 -0.69 -12.38 25.48
C ALA A 189 -1.32 -11.02 25.06
N GLN A 190 -0.49 -9.96 25.03
CA GLN A 190 -0.94 -8.65 24.56
C GLN A 190 -1.28 -8.73 23.08
N ILE A 191 -2.39 -8.11 22.69
CA ILE A 191 -2.85 -8.11 21.29
C ILE A 191 -2.48 -6.78 20.68
N PHE A 192 -1.80 -6.84 19.53
CA PHE A 192 -1.50 -5.70 18.68
C PHE A 192 -2.04 -5.94 17.28
N THR A 193 -2.38 -4.87 16.58
CA THR A 193 -2.84 -4.90 15.20
C THR A 193 -1.67 -4.60 14.28
N VAL A 194 -1.52 -5.38 13.21
CA VAL A 194 -0.71 -5.00 12.05
C VAL A 194 -1.64 -4.87 10.85
N GLY A 195 -1.79 -3.66 10.35
CA GLY A 195 -2.57 -3.32 9.17
C GLY A 195 -1.67 -3.12 7.96
N ALA A 196 -2.14 -3.49 6.77
CA ALA A 196 -1.46 -3.29 5.50
C ALA A 196 -2.37 -2.60 4.48
N LEU A 197 -1.81 -1.67 3.70
CA LEU A 197 -2.39 -1.14 2.47
C LEU A 197 -1.37 -1.24 1.35
N VAL A 198 -1.77 -1.76 0.20
CA VAL A 198 -0.91 -1.94 -0.95
C VAL A 198 -1.41 -1.16 -2.16
N LEU A 199 -0.47 -0.67 -2.96
CA LEU A 199 -0.70 -0.20 -4.32
C LEU A 199 -0.08 -1.22 -5.28
N SER A 200 -0.87 -2.20 -5.71
CA SER A 200 -0.41 -3.36 -6.46
C SER A 200 -0.33 -3.07 -7.97
N ASN A 201 0.88 -3.10 -8.53
CA ASN A 201 1.16 -2.83 -9.94
C ASN A 201 2.29 -3.73 -10.48
N PHE A 202 2.36 -5.02 -10.12
CA PHE A 202 3.53 -5.89 -10.38
C PHE A 202 3.18 -7.29 -10.90
N GLY A 203 4.20 -8.07 -11.28
CA GLY A 203 4.08 -9.50 -11.58
C GLY A 203 3.60 -9.81 -13.00
N ARG A 204 3.85 -11.04 -13.43
CA ARG A 204 3.34 -11.59 -14.71
C ARG A 204 2.29 -12.66 -14.46
N LEU A 205 1.32 -12.80 -15.37
CA LEU A 205 0.21 -13.74 -15.18
C LEU A 205 0.64 -15.15 -14.75
N PRO A 206 1.64 -15.81 -15.37
CA PRO A 206 2.03 -17.18 -14.98
C PRO A 206 2.55 -17.30 -13.55
N GLU A 207 3.03 -16.21 -12.95
CA GLU A 207 3.63 -16.17 -11.63
C GLU A 207 2.59 -16.03 -10.51
N LEU A 208 1.36 -15.61 -10.84
CA LEU A 208 0.31 -15.37 -9.83
C LEU A 208 0.03 -16.63 -9.00
N ILE A 209 0.30 -16.51 -7.70
CA ILE A 209 -0.10 -17.46 -6.66
C ILE A 209 -1.22 -16.82 -5.84
N LEU A 210 -2.39 -17.47 -5.79
CA LEU A 210 -3.55 -17.02 -5.04
C LEU A 210 -3.75 -17.95 -3.83
N ALA A 211 -3.40 -17.50 -2.63
CA ALA A 211 -3.51 -18.30 -1.40
C ALA A 211 -2.85 -19.70 -1.51
N GLY A 212 -1.64 -19.74 -2.08
CA GLY A 212 -0.89 -20.98 -2.33
C GLY A 212 -1.30 -21.74 -3.61
N ASP A 213 -2.38 -21.35 -4.29
CA ASP A 213 -2.79 -21.95 -5.56
C ASP A 213 -2.07 -21.27 -6.74
N PRO A 214 -1.29 -21.98 -7.58
CA PRO A 214 -0.62 -21.43 -8.75
C PRO A 214 -1.61 -21.16 -9.90
N LEU A 215 -2.63 -20.34 -9.63
CA LEU A 215 -3.73 -20.00 -10.53
C LEU A 215 -3.22 -19.35 -11.82
N GLY A 216 -2.21 -18.49 -11.71
CA GLY A 216 -1.61 -17.78 -12.82
C GLY A 216 -1.12 -18.68 -13.95
N ALA A 217 -0.42 -19.76 -13.59
CA ALA A 217 0.10 -20.74 -14.54
C ALA A 217 -1.03 -21.44 -15.32
N ARG A 218 -2.16 -21.73 -14.65
CA ARG A 218 -3.33 -22.35 -15.30
C ARG A 218 -4.01 -21.40 -16.28
N LEU A 219 -4.20 -20.14 -15.87
CA LEU A 219 -4.78 -19.09 -16.73
C LEU A 219 -3.93 -18.85 -17.98
N ALA A 220 -2.62 -18.70 -17.80
CA ALA A 220 -1.70 -18.48 -18.92
C ALA A 220 -1.68 -19.66 -19.91
N ALA A 221 -1.75 -20.90 -19.42
CA ALA A 221 -1.79 -22.08 -20.27
C ALA A 221 -3.07 -22.16 -21.12
N ALA A 222 -4.21 -21.69 -20.60
CA ALA A 222 -5.47 -21.67 -21.35
C ALA A 222 -5.46 -20.67 -22.53
N GLU A 223 -4.64 -19.63 -22.44
CA GLU A 223 -4.74 -18.44 -23.30
C GLU A 223 -3.66 -18.33 -24.38
N HIS A 224 -2.67 -19.22 -24.40
CA HIS A 224 -1.60 -19.28 -25.42
C HIS A 224 -0.84 -17.94 -25.66
N GLY A 225 -0.55 -17.14 -24.62
CA GLY A 225 0.29 -15.93 -24.67
C GLY A 225 0.54 -15.32 -23.27
N ASP A 226 1.53 -14.46 -22.99
CA ASP A 226 2.60 -13.80 -23.75
C ASP A 226 3.86 -13.65 -22.83
N SER A 227 5.04 -13.48 -23.42
CA SER A 227 6.37 -13.50 -22.79
C SER A 227 6.96 -12.12 -22.46
N ALA A 228 6.11 -11.11 -22.33
CA ALA A 228 6.57 -9.75 -22.03
C ALA A 228 7.33 -9.70 -20.68
N PRO A 229 8.45 -8.96 -20.60
CA PRO A 229 9.22 -8.81 -19.37
C PRO A 229 8.41 -8.08 -18.30
N GLU A 230 8.66 -8.42 -17.04
CA GLU A 230 8.02 -7.78 -15.89
C GLU A 230 8.43 -6.29 -15.80
N LYS A 231 7.44 -5.41 -15.82
CA LYS A 231 7.59 -3.96 -15.68
C LYS A 231 6.55 -3.49 -14.67
N GLY A 232 6.82 -3.80 -13.40
CA GLY A 232 5.90 -3.61 -12.29
C GLY A 232 6.32 -2.51 -11.32
N SER A 233 5.61 -2.38 -10.21
CA SER A 233 6.01 -1.74 -8.94
C SER A 233 4.97 -2.12 -7.88
N ILE A 234 5.34 -2.10 -6.61
CA ILE A 234 4.38 -2.19 -5.52
C ILE A 234 4.84 -1.36 -4.33
N ILE A 235 3.90 -0.56 -3.80
CA ILE A 235 4.07 0.11 -2.51
C ILE A 235 3.27 -0.65 -1.46
N MET A 236 3.89 -0.93 -0.32
CA MET A 236 3.26 -1.60 0.82
C MET A 236 3.40 -0.73 2.06
N ILE A 237 2.29 -0.21 2.57
CA ILE A 237 2.23 0.58 3.80
C ILE A 237 1.74 -0.32 4.92
N LEU A 238 2.52 -0.39 6.00
CA LEU A 238 2.19 -1.10 7.23
C LEU A 238 1.94 -0.10 8.36
N ALA A 239 0.89 -0.35 9.13
CA ALA A 239 0.61 0.37 10.36
C ALA A 239 0.55 -0.63 11.51
N THR A 240 0.95 -0.22 12.70
CA THR A 240 0.75 -1.01 13.92
C THR A 240 0.54 -0.14 15.15
N ASP A 241 -0.22 -0.62 16.11
CA ASP A 241 -0.35 -0.05 17.45
C ASP A 241 0.70 -0.63 18.44
N ALA A 242 1.60 -1.51 17.96
CA ALA A 242 2.71 -2.03 18.75
C ALA A 242 3.78 -0.95 19.01
N PRO A 243 4.29 -0.80 20.25
CA PRO A 243 5.31 0.18 20.57
C PRO A 243 6.67 -0.27 20.05
N LEU A 244 7.06 0.28 18.89
CA LEU A 244 8.26 -0.08 18.14
C LEU A 244 9.09 1.16 17.79
N ASP A 245 10.42 1.00 17.80
CA ASP A 245 11.35 2.00 17.31
C ASP A 245 11.53 1.91 15.78
N ALA A 246 12.24 2.88 15.18
CA ALA A 246 12.48 2.91 13.74
C ALA A 246 13.23 1.67 13.22
N ARG A 247 14.17 1.11 13.99
CA ARG A 247 14.91 -0.10 13.61
C ARG A 247 13.99 -1.33 13.60
N GLN A 248 13.10 -1.46 14.58
CA GLN A 248 12.10 -2.52 14.65
C GLN A 248 11.06 -2.37 13.54
N LEU A 249 10.64 -1.14 13.22
CA LEU A 249 9.75 -0.84 12.10
C LEU A 249 10.41 -1.14 10.76
N LYS A 250 11.72 -0.90 10.60
CA LYS A 250 12.47 -1.33 9.41
C LYS A 250 12.40 -2.85 9.25
N ARG A 251 12.58 -3.61 10.34
CA ARG A 251 12.47 -5.08 10.34
C ARG A 251 11.06 -5.53 9.96
N LEU A 252 10.03 -4.85 10.48
CA LEU A 252 8.62 -5.10 10.15
C LEU A 252 8.35 -4.82 8.66
N ALA A 253 8.79 -3.66 8.13
CA ALA A 253 8.69 -3.30 6.72
C ALA A 253 9.34 -4.34 5.81
N THR A 254 10.52 -4.86 6.17
CA THR A 254 11.19 -5.93 5.41
C THR A 254 10.33 -7.20 5.28
N ARG A 255 9.44 -7.49 6.25
CA ARG A 255 8.54 -8.67 6.18
C ARG A 255 7.43 -8.53 5.15
N ALA A 256 7.13 -7.32 4.68
CA ALA A 256 6.23 -7.12 3.55
C ALA A 256 6.70 -7.88 2.30
N GLY A 257 8.03 -8.00 2.10
CA GLY A 257 8.61 -8.80 1.03
C GLY A 257 8.23 -10.28 1.09
N ALA A 258 8.07 -10.85 2.29
CA ALA A 258 7.63 -12.24 2.42
C ALA A 258 6.18 -12.42 1.94
N GLY A 259 5.27 -11.49 2.30
CA GLY A 259 3.89 -11.50 1.80
C GLY A 259 3.83 -11.30 0.29
N LEU A 260 4.63 -10.37 -0.24
CA LEU A 260 4.77 -10.13 -1.68
C LEU A 260 5.25 -11.37 -2.44
N ALA A 261 6.31 -12.03 -1.97
CA ALA A 261 6.86 -13.23 -2.60
C ALA A 261 5.86 -14.40 -2.62
N ARG A 262 5.02 -14.56 -1.57
CA ARG A 262 3.99 -15.61 -1.52
C ARG A 262 2.90 -15.46 -2.59
N THR A 263 2.77 -14.28 -3.18
CA THR A 263 1.83 -14.03 -4.30
C THR A 263 2.46 -14.26 -5.69
N GLY A 264 3.76 -14.58 -5.75
CA GLY A 264 4.47 -14.86 -7.00
C GLY A 264 5.52 -13.84 -7.41
N SER A 265 5.74 -12.76 -6.65
CA SER A 265 6.78 -11.78 -6.99
C SER A 265 8.18 -12.37 -6.88
N VAL A 266 9.03 -11.99 -7.83
CA VAL A 266 10.48 -12.28 -7.83
C VAL A 266 11.34 -11.01 -7.78
N TYR A 267 10.73 -9.86 -7.48
CA TYR A 267 11.37 -8.54 -7.49
C TYR A 267 12.01 -8.20 -8.84
N GLY A 268 11.23 -8.32 -9.92
CA GLY A 268 11.73 -8.14 -11.28
C GLY A 268 12.45 -6.79 -11.48
N HIS A 269 13.43 -6.77 -12.38
CA HIS A 269 14.37 -5.65 -12.58
C HIS A 269 13.69 -4.27 -12.63
N GLY A 270 12.59 -4.14 -13.37
CA GLY A 270 11.86 -2.88 -13.54
C GLY A 270 10.89 -2.53 -12.40
N SER A 271 10.86 -3.30 -11.31
CA SER A 271 9.88 -3.16 -10.23
C SER A 271 10.34 -2.26 -9.09
N GLY A 272 9.63 -1.16 -8.83
CA GLY A 272 9.81 -0.37 -7.62
C GLY A 272 9.08 -0.99 -6.45
N ASP A 273 9.78 -1.78 -5.63
CA ASP A 273 9.18 -2.54 -4.53
C ASP A 273 9.63 -1.95 -3.20
N ILE A 274 8.75 -1.15 -2.59
CA ILE A 274 9.07 -0.38 -1.38
C ILE A 274 7.99 -0.63 -0.33
N ALA A 275 8.44 -1.01 0.87
CA ALA A 275 7.58 -1.11 2.04
C ALA A 275 7.88 0.04 3.01
N LEU A 276 6.86 0.52 3.72
CA LEU A 276 7.00 1.50 4.80
C LEU A 276 6.15 1.05 5.98
N ALA A 277 6.72 1.09 7.18
CA ALA A 277 6.02 0.77 8.41
C ALA A 277 6.05 1.97 9.37
N PHE A 278 4.94 2.24 10.04
CA PHE A 278 4.86 3.20 11.14
C PHE A 278 4.11 2.62 12.34
N SER A 279 4.41 3.14 13.53
CA SER A 279 3.68 2.80 14.76
C SER A 279 2.84 3.99 15.23
N THR A 280 1.60 3.72 15.66
CA THR A 280 0.72 4.72 16.30
C THR A 280 0.82 4.71 17.83
N ALA A 281 1.63 3.82 18.40
CA ALA A 281 1.74 3.63 19.86
C ALA A 281 2.25 4.87 20.59
N GLN A 282 3.01 5.73 19.91
CA GLN A 282 3.58 6.94 20.50
C GLN A 282 3.69 8.07 19.49
N GLN A 283 3.33 9.27 19.94
CA GLN A 283 3.58 10.53 19.22
C GLN A 283 4.77 11.25 19.83
N ILE A 284 5.61 11.83 18.97
CA ILE A 284 6.81 12.58 19.32
C ILE A 284 6.58 14.03 18.93
N GLU A 285 6.52 14.91 19.92
CA GLU A 285 6.36 16.34 19.68
C GLU A 285 7.59 16.95 19.00
N VAL A 286 7.39 17.84 18.04
CA VAL A 286 8.48 18.47 17.25
C VAL A 286 9.48 19.25 18.12
N GLU A 287 9.03 19.80 19.24
CA GLU A 287 9.85 20.59 20.17
C GLU A 287 10.30 19.78 21.40
N ALA A 288 10.03 18.46 21.44
CA ALA A 288 10.44 17.63 22.57
C ALA A 288 11.97 17.57 22.70
N GLU A 289 12.48 17.99 23.86
CA GLU A 289 13.92 17.88 24.18
C GLU A 289 14.32 16.46 24.63
N CYS A 290 13.37 15.72 25.21
CA CYS A 290 13.57 14.36 25.67
C CYS A 290 12.30 13.54 25.46
N VAL A 291 12.46 12.32 24.96
CA VAL A 291 11.36 11.39 24.71
C VAL A 291 11.64 10.10 25.49
N GLN A 292 10.69 9.67 26.31
CA GLN A 292 10.70 8.34 26.91
C GLN A 292 9.79 7.43 26.08
N MET A 293 10.33 6.31 25.61
CA MET A 293 9.59 5.34 24.81
C MET A 293 9.58 3.99 25.51
N ALA A 294 8.39 3.40 25.65
CA ALA A 294 8.27 1.97 25.91
C ALA A 294 8.46 1.24 24.58
N LEU A 295 9.19 0.13 24.58
CA LEU A 295 9.42 -0.67 23.38
C LEU A 295 9.19 -2.15 23.68
N LEU A 296 8.63 -2.88 22.71
CA LEU A 296 8.65 -4.34 22.76
C LEU A 296 10.09 -4.84 22.64
N ALA A 297 10.43 -5.88 23.41
CA ALA A 297 11.72 -6.55 23.29
C ALA A 297 11.81 -7.29 21.95
N ASP A 298 12.99 -7.30 21.33
CA ASP A 298 13.17 -7.87 19.99
C ASP A 298 12.79 -9.37 19.89
N GLN A 299 13.03 -10.13 20.96
CA GLN A 299 12.69 -11.56 21.05
C GLN A 299 11.19 -11.88 20.98
N VAL A 300 10.30 -10.89 21.09
CA VAL A 300 8.84 -11.11 21.04
C VAL A 300 8.19 -10.59 19.75
N LEU A 301 8.97 -10.20 18.73
CA LEU A 301 8.44 -9.57 17.52
C LEU A 301 7.94 -10.53 16.44
N ASP A 302 8.25 -11.83 16.52
CA ASP A 302 7.88 -12.81 15.47
C ASP A 302 6.36 -12.84 15.15
N PRO A 303 5.43 -12.73 16.13
CA PRO A 303 4.00 -12.61 15.83
C PRO A 303 3.67 -11.39 14.96
N LEU A 304 4.33 -10.25 15.17
CA LEU A 304 4.14 -9.04 14.35
C LEU A 304 4.72 -9.25 12.93
N PHE A 305 5.83 -9.97 12.81
CA PHE A 305 6.40 -10.31 11.50
C PHE A 305 5.52 -11.24 10.68
N HIS A 306 4.88 -12.23 11.32
CA HIS A 306 3.88 -13.07 10.68
C HIS A 306 2.65 -12.24 10.27
N ALA A 307 2.15 -11.38 11.17
CA ALA A 307 1.02 -10.50 10.88
C ALA A 307 1.29 -9.56 9.70
N ALA A 308 2.51 -9.02 9.57
CA ALA A 308 2.91 -8.20 8.43
C ALA A 308 2.90 -8.97 7.11
N ALA A 309 3.50 -10.17 7.07
CA ALA A 309 3.52 -10.99 5.86
C ALA A 309 2.11 -11.40 5.41
N ASP A 310 1.29 -11.89 6.35
CA ASP A 310 -0.07 -12.35 6.07
C ASP A 310 -0.99 -11.19 5.65
N SER A 311 -0.84 -10.01 6.27
CA SER A 311 -1.60 -8.81 5.90
C SER A 311 -1.23 -8.32 4.49
N VAL A 312 0.05 -8.35 4.11
CA VAL A 312 0.47 -7.92 2.76
C VAL A 312 -0.04 -8.89 1.70
N GLU A 313 0.10 -10.20 1.92
CA GLU A 313 -0.42 -11.22 1.00
C GLU A 313 -1.94 -11.09 0.82
N GLN A 314 -2.69 -10.96 1.92
CA GLN A 314 -4.15 -10.75 1.87
C GLN A 314 -4.52 -9.44 1.16
N ALA A 315 -3.78 -8.35 1.41
CA ALA A 315 -4.05 -7.05 0.78
C ALA A 315 -3.85 -7.10 -0.74
N ILE A 316 -2.80 -7.79 -1.23
CA ILE A 316 -2.59 -8.01 -2.67
C ILE A 316 -3.75 -8.80 -3.28
N ILE A 317 -4.20 -9.86 -2.60
CA ILE A 317 -5.35 -10.66 -3.03
C ILE A 317 -6.62 -9.82 -3.09
N HIS A 318 -6.87 -8.99 -2.07
CA HIS A 318 -8.01 -8.07 -2.09
C HIS A 318 -7.93 -7.08 -3.25
N ALA A 319 -6.75 -6.51 -3.53
CA ALA A 319 -6.58 -5.61 -4.67
C ALA A 319 -7.00 -6.28 -5.99
N LEU A 320 -6.57 -7.52 -6.23
CA LEU A 320 -6.90 -8.27 -7.45
C LEU A 320 -8.39 -8.65 -7.52
N LEU A 321 -8.99 -9.09 -6.41
CA LEU A 321 -10.38 -9.56 -6.38
C LEU A 321 -11.40 -8.42 -6.39
N THR A 322 -11.03 -7.22 -5.94
CA THR A 322 -11.91 -6.03 -5.92
C THR A 322 -11.73 -5.14 -7.15
N ALA A 323 -10.63 -5.30 -7.89
CA ALA A 323 -10.37 -4.51 -9.07
C ALA A 323 -11.39 -4.76 -10.20
N GLU A 324 -11.96 -3.67 -10.71
CA GLU A 324 -12.85 -3.65 -11.87
C GLU A 324 -12.06 -3.45 -13.16
N THR A 325 -12.53 -4.06 -14.26
CA THR A 325 -11.94 -3.90 -15.59
C THR A 325 -11.85 -2.44 -16.01
N VAL A 326 -10.66 -2.00 -16.42
CA VAL A 326 -10.42 -0.62 -16.87
C VAL A 326 -9.93 -0.62 -18.31
N ARG A 327 -10.54 0.27 -19.11
CA ARG A 327 -10.08 0.65 -20.44
C ARG A 327 -9.33 1.97 -20.33
N GLY A 328 -8.14 2.02 -20.91
CA GLY A 328 -7.22 3.15 -20.82
C GLY A 328 -6.89 3.75 -22.18
N ARG A 329 -5.77 4.47 -22.23
CA ARG A 329 -5.21 5.05 -23.46
C ARG A 329 -5.00 4.00 -24.55
N ASP A 330 -5.04 4.45 -25.80
CA ASP A 330 -4.77 3.64 -26.99
C ASP A 330 -5.58 2.33 -27.09
N GLY A 331 -6.73 2.27 -26.42
CA GLY A 331 -7.59 1.09 -26.38
C GLY A 331 -7.07 -0.05 -25.50
N HIS A 332 -6.01 0.17 -24.71
CA HIS A 332 -5.52 -0.83 -23.76
C HIS A 332 -6.59 -1.19 -22.71
N VAL A 333 -6.58 -2.45 -22.28
CA VAL A 333 -7.53 -2.97 -21.30
C VAL A 333 -6.80 -3.85 -20.29
N ARG A 334 -7.16 -3.74 -19.03
CA ARG A 334 -6.85 -4.73 -18.00
C ARG A 334 -8.13 -5.27 -17.42
N VAL A 335 -8.32 -6.58 -17.56
CA VAL A 335 -9.50 -7.29 -17.07
C VAL A 335 -9.34 -7.56 -15.57
N GLY A 336 -10.41 -7.39 -14.80
CA GLY A 336 -10.44 -7.76 -13.38
C GLY A 336 -10.39 -9.27 -13.20
N LEU A 337 -9.74 -9.75 -12.12
CA LEU A 337 -9.56 -11.20 -11.91
C LEU A 337 -10.89 -11.96 -11.83
N ARG A 338 -11.93 -11.37 -11.21
CA ARG A 338 -13.26 -12.01 -11.12
C ARG A 338 -13.93 -12.19 -12.48
N GLU A 339 -13.84 -11.19 -13.35
CA GLU A 339 -14.36 -11.27 -14.72
C GLU A 339 -13.57 -12.34 -15.49
N ARG A 340 -12.24 -12.33 -15.35
CA ARG A 340 -11.37 -13.33 -15.99
C ARG A 340 -11.68 -14.77 -15.55
N LEU A 341 -11.97 -14.97 -14.27
CA LEU A 341 -12.35 -16.29 -13.73
C LEU A 341 -13.75 -16.73 -14.17
N ALA A 342 -14.65 -15.80 -14.45
CA ALA A 342 -15.98 -16.14 -14.97
C ALA A 342 -15.93 -16.76 -16.37
N ASP A 343 -14.92 -16.41 -17.17
CA ASP A 343 -14.65 -17.00 -18.49
C ASP A 343 -13.99 -18.40 -18.39
N HIS A 344 -13.42 -18.75 -17.23
CA HIS A 344 -12.71 -19.99 -16.97
C HIS A 344 -13.18 -20.68 -15.68
N PRO A 345 -14.46 -21.08 -15.59
CA PRO A 345 -15.06 -21.64 -14.36
C PRO A 345 -14.39 -22.95 -13.90
N ASP A 346 -13.80 -23.70 -14.83
CA ASP A 346 -13.07 -24.94 -14.63
C ASP A 346 -11.73 -24.74 -13.89
N LEU A 347 -11.21 -23.52 -13.87
CA LEU A 347 -9.93 -23.18 -13.22
C LEU A 347 -10.07 -22.78 -11.75
N LEU A 348 -11.29 -22.68 -11.24
CA LEU A 348 -11.54 -22.51 -9.81
C LEU A 348 -11.19 -23.81 -9.09
N GLY A 349 -10.04 -23.81 -8.43
CA GLY A 349 -9.60 -24.92 -7.59
C GLY A 349 -10.55 -25.17 -6.42
N LYS A 350 -10.37 -26.33 -5.75
CA LYS A 350 -11.11 -26.70 -4.52
C LYS A 350 -10.95 -25.71 -3.36
N THR A 351 -10.03 -24.75 -3.47
CA THR A 351 -9.66 -23.75 -2.46
C THR A 351 -10.58 -22.52 -2.44
N CYS A 352 -11.49 -22.37 -3.42
CA CYS A 352 -12.43 -21.24 -3.52
C CYS A 352 -13.89 -21.60 -3.16
N ILE A 353 -14.09 -22.67 -2.39
CA ILE A 353 -15.41 -23.04 -1.80
C ILE A 353 -15.35 -22.80 -0.29
#